data_AF-A0A3D3GH24-F1
#
_entry.id   AF-A0A3D3GH24-F1
#
_cell.length_a   1.000
_cell.length_b   1.000
_cell.length_c   1.000
_cell.angle_alpha   90.00
_cell.angle_beta   90.00
_cell.angle_gamma   90.00
#
_symmetry.space_group_name_H-M   'P 1'
#
loop_
_entity.id
_entity.type
_entity.pdbx_description
1 polymer ?
#
loop_
_entity_poly.entity_id
_entity_poly.type
_entity_poly.pdbx_seq_one_letter_code
_entity_poly.pdbx_strand_id
1 'polypeptide(L)'
;MNFFRVFFLSTMALSLTGVSSCSESLETVCIQRLPGFELALVTAFSDLQPDTRNDVIHEYWPSWAEGHLKDMQYWMDLVDDQEIFREEQRQLSAIANDLVIFHGYASRGDSDRMRSSIEKMRKAVVEARSQLCGREED
;
A
#
# COMPACT_ATOMS: atom_id res chain seq x y z
N MET A 1 6.77 -66.72 29.55
CA MET A 1 6.77 -66.07 28.22
C MET A 1 6.46 -64.60 28.48
N ASN A 2 7.39 -63.67 28.71
CA ASN A 2 8.60 -63.28 27.97
C ASN A 2 8.39 -63.19 26.46
N PHE A 3 8.32 -61.94 25.97
CA PHE A 3 8.75 -61.39 24.67
C PHE A 3 7.70 -60.50 24.00
N PHE A 4 7.81 -59.19 24.21
CA PHE A 4 7.50 -58.08 23.28
C PHE A 4 7.97 -56.78 23.99
N ARG A 5 9.28 -56.49 24.14
CA ARG A 5 10.17 -55.81 23.14
C ARG A 5 9.40 -54.78 22.31
N VAL A 6 9.44 -53.49 22.70
CA VAL A 6 10.44 -52.44 22.31
C VAL A 6 10.37 -52.14 20.81
N PHE A 7 10.46 -50.85 20.47
CA PHE A 7 10.26 -50.16 19.16
C PHE A 7 8.79 -49.75 18.96
N PHE A 8 8.40 -48.47 18.98
CA PHE A 8 8.98 -47.32 18.31
C PHE A 8 8.90 -46.04 19.17
N LEU A 9 10.05 -45.67 19.76
CA LEU A 9 10.42 -44.26 19.85
C LEU A 9 10.91 -43.85 18.46
N SER A 10 10.68 -42.58 18.11
CA SER A 10 11.10 -41.94 16.86
C SER A 10 10.17 -42.21 15.68
N THR A 11 9.31 -41.25 15.37
CA THR A 11 9.42 -40.48 14.13
C THR A 11 8.38 -39.36 14.10
N MET A 12 8.89 -38.15 13.85
CA MET A 12 8.17 -36.94 13.44
C MET A 12 7.33 -36.27 14.56
N ALA A 13 7.78 -35.24 15.29
CA ALA A 13 8.59 -34.12 14.83
C ALA A 13 8.21 -33.66 13.41
N LEU A 14 6.90 -33.69 13.11
CA LEU A 14 6.36 -32.99 11.95
C LEU A 14 6.34 -31.50 12.29
N SER A 15 7.47 -30.88 11.97
CA SER A 15 7.47 -29.56 11.35
C SER A 15 6.70 -28.47 12.10
N LEU A 16 7.26 -28.06 13.24
CA LEU A 16 7.35 -26.64 13.61
C LEU A 16 8.23 -25.87 12.61
N THR A 17 8.09 -26.13 11.30
CA THR A 17 8.33 -25.09 10.31
C THR A 17 7.10 -24.20 10.40
N GLY A 18 7.07 -23.42 11.49
CA GLY A 18 6.24 -22.23 11.54
C GLY A 18 6.46 -21.56 10.20
N VAL A 19 5.35 -21.45 9.46
CA VAL A 19 5.27 -20.57 8.32
C VAL A 19 5.75 -19.25 8.87
N SER A 20 7.01 -18.89 8.59
CA SER A 20 7.43 -17.51 8.72
C SER A 20 6.57 -16.82 7.68
N SER A 21 5.36 -16.39 8.08
CA SER A 21 4.71 -15.30 7.41
C SER A 21 5.75 -14.20 7.48
N CYS A 22 6.45 -13.99 6.38
CA CYS A 22 7.32 -12.84 6.24
C CYS A 22 6.39 -11.65 6.45
N SER A 23 6.36 -11.12 7.68
CA SER A 23 5.72 -9.85 7.96
C SER A 23 6.44 -8.87 7.05
N GLU A 24 5.75 -8.39 6.02
CA GLU A 24 6.31 -7.42 5.08
C GLU A 24 6.81 -6.24 5.92
N SER A 25 8.11 -5.97 5.86
CA SER A 25 8.74 -5.00 6.75
C SER A 25 8.35 -3.58 6.33
N LEU A 26 8.39 -2.64 7.28
CA LEU A 26 8.29 -1.21 7.00
C LEU A 26 9.29 -0.77 5.91
N GLU A 27 10.48 -1.38 5.91
CA GLU A 27 11.50 -1.23 4.88
C GLU A 27 10.95 -1.54 3.46
N THR A 28 10.08 -2.53 3.31
CA THR A 28 9.44 -2.83 2.01
C THR A 28 8.49 -1.71 1.56
N VAL A 29 7.71 -1.15 2.49
CA VAL A 29 6.84 0.00 2.21
C VAL A 29 7.69 1.20 1.76
N CYS A 30 8.80 1.43 2.43
CA CYS A 30 9.71 2.53 2.18
C CYS A 30 10.52 2.42 0.88
N ILE A 31 11.15 1.28 0.64
CA ILE A 31 12.08 1.09 -0.47
C ILE A 31 11.33 0.83 -1.78
N GLN A 32 10.17 0.16 -1.72
CA GLN A 32 9.49 -0.33 -2.93
C GLN A 32 8.12 0.30 -3.14
N ARG A 33 7.26 0.29 -2.12
CA ARG A 33 5.84 0.61 -2.30
C ARG A 33 5.59 2.10 -2.51
N LEU A 34 6.08 2.96 -1.62
CA LEU A 34 5.93 4.41 -1.74
C LEU A 34 6.59 4.97 -3.01
N PRO A 35 7.84 4.59 -3.36
CA PRO A 35 8.43 5.00 -4.65
C PRO A 35 7.63 4.51 -5.86
N GLY A 36 7.12 3.27 -5.82
CA GLY A 36 6.28 2.73 -6.88
C GLY A 36 4.98 3.52 -7.05
N PHE A 37 4.34 3.91 -5.95
CA PHE A 37 3.13 4.73 -5.99
C PHE A 37 3.41 6.19 -6.39
N GLU A 38 4.54 6.77 -5.98
CA GLU A 38 5.00 8.07 -6.46
C GLU A 38 5.14 8.08 -8.00
N LEU A 39 5.75 7.03 -8.56
CA LEU A 39 5.86 6.86 -10.00
C LEU A 39 4.47 6.72 -10.66
N ALA A 40 3.58 5.92 -10.07
CA ALA A 40 2.21 5.76 -10.56
C ALA A 40 1.46 7.10 -10.61
N LEU A 41 1.64 7.97 -9.61
CA LEU A 41 1.06 9.32 -9.59
C LEU A 41 1.64 10.23 -10.68
N VAL A 42 2.94 10.14 -10.97
CA VAL A 42 3.58 10.90 -12.07
C VAL A 42 3.03 10.45 -13.41
N THR A 43 2.96 9.15 -13.64
CA THR A 43 2.36 8.57 -14.85
C THR A 43 0.90 8.99 -14.97
N ALA A 44 0.13 8.87 -13.90
CA ALA A 44 -1.28 9.26 -13.90
C ALA A 44 -1.50 10.73 -14.25
N PHE A 45 -0.65 11.61 -13.73
CA PHE A 45 -0.69 13.03 -14.06
C PHE A 45 -0.38 13.31 -15.54
N SER A 46 0.53 12.53 -16.13
CA SER A 46 0.88 12.62 -17.55
C SER A 46 -0.23 12.10 -18.47
N ASP A 47 -0.91 11.04 -18.04
CA ASP A 47 -1.95 10.36 -18.84
C ASP A 47 -3.31 11.09 -18.80
N LEU A 48 -3.57 11.86 -17.74
CA LEU A 48 -4.75 12.73 -17.64
C LEU A 48 -4.57 14.02 -18.44
N GLN A 49 -4.59 13.93 -19.76
CA GLN A 49 -4.57 15.11 -20.64
C GLN A 49 -5.95 15.79 -20.72
N PRO A 50 -6.01 17.08 -21.08
CA PRO A 50 -7.28 17.79 -21.25
C PRO A 50 -8.23 17.16 -22.27
N ASP A 51 -7.70 16.35 -23.20
CA ASP A 51 -8.42 15.64 -24.26
C ASP A 51 -8.62 14.14 -23.96
N THR A 52 -8.29 13.66 -22.76
CA THR A 52 -8.57 12.29 -22.36
C THR A 52 -10.07 12.02 -22.53
N ARG A 53 -10.41 10.98 -23.29
CA ARG A 53 -11.80 10.67 -23.60
C ARG A 53 -12.60 10.29 -22.34
N ASN A 54 -13.85 10.73 -22.26
CA ASN A 54 -14.71 10.50 -21.10
C ASN A 54 -14.94 9.01 -20.79
N ASP A 55 -15.00 8.14 -21.79
CA ASP A 55 -15.13 6.68 -21.59
C ASP A 55 -13.93 6.12 -20.80
N VAL A 56 -12.72 6.56 -21.15
CA VAL A 56 -11.50 6.20 -20.41
C VAL A 56 -11.54 6.78 -18.99
N ILE A 57 -12.03 8.02 -18.84
CA ILE A 57 -12.16 8.65 -17.51
C ILE A 57 -13.08 7.84 -16.60
N HIS A 58 -14.24 7.40 -17.09
CA HIS A 58 -15.24 6.72 -16.27
C HIS A 58 -14.94 5.25 -15.99
N GLU A 59 -14.21 4.55 -16.86
CA GLU A 59 -13.97 3.11 -16.70
C GLU A 59 -12.64 2.80 -16.00
N TYR A 60 -11.57 3.50 -16.39
CA TYR A 60 -10.22 3.16 -15.96
C TYR A 60 -9.87 3.81 -14.62
N TRP A 61 -10.09 5.11 -14.48
CA TRP A 61 -9.58 5.88 -13.34
C TRP A 61 -10.24 5.57 -11.99
N PRO A 62 -11.55 5.28 -11.91
CA PRO A 62 -12.15 4.80 -10.66
C PRO A 62 -11.49 3.50 -10.19
N SER A 63 -11.35 2.52 -11.10
CA SER A 63 -10.71 1.24 -10.82
C SER A 63 -9.24 1.41 -10.39
N TRP A 64 -8.51 2.33 -11.04
CA TRP A 64 -7.14 2.69 -10.66
C TRP A 64 -7.07 3.22 -9.22
N ALA A 65 -7.97 4.14 -8.86
CA ALA A 65 -8.03 4.73 -7.53
C ALA A 65 -8.40 3.70 -6.45
N GLU A 66 -9.36 2.82 -6.74
CA GLU A 66 -9.73 1.71 -5.85
C GLU A 66 -8.58 0.73 -5.62
N GLY A 67 -7.79 0.43 -6.65
CA GLY A 67 -6.61 -0.42 -6.55
C GLY A 67 -5.61 0.15 -5.53
N HIS A 68 -5.24 1.41 -5.69
CA HIS A 68 -4.32 2.06 -4.78
C HIS A 68 -4.91 2.33 -3.39
N LEU A 69 -6.23 2.50 -3.27
CA LEU A 69 -6.87 2.62 -1.96
C LEU A 69 -6.69 1.34 -1.13
N LYS A 70 -6.81 0.17 -1.77
CA LYS A 70 -6.55 -1.13 -1.12
C LYS A 70 -5.09 -1.25 -0.70
N ASP A 71 -4.17 -0.79 -1.55
CA ASP A 71 -2.74 -0.76 -1.20
C ASP A 71 -2.48 0.13 0.04
N MET A 72 -3.05 1.35 0.07
CA MET A 72 -2.90 2.26 1.23
C MET A 72 -3.47 1.67 2.51
N GLN A 73 -4.64 1.02 2.44
CA GLN A 73 -5.24 0.33 3.59
C GLN A 73 -4.31 -0.74 4.13
N TYR A 74 -3.78 -1.59 3.23
CA TYR A 74 -2.82 -2.61 3.62
C TYR A 74 -1.56 -2.02 4.26
N TRP A 75 -1.02 -0.91 3.75
CA TRP A 75 0.16 -0.26 4.35
C TRP A 75 -0.14 0.38 5.70
N MET A 76 -1.34 0.94 5.88
CA MET A 76 -1.79 1.44 7.19
C MET A 76 -1.89 0.30 8.21
N ASP A 77 -2.42 -0.85 7.82
CA ASP A 77 -2.53 -2.03 8.69
C ASP A 77 -1.13 -2.54 9.13
N LEU A 78 -0.12 -2.40 8.28
CA LEU A 78 1.27 -2.76 8.63
C LEU A 78 1.90 -1.82 9.68
N VAL A 79 1.41 -0.58 9.81
CA VAL A 79 1.93 0.41 10.76
C VAL A 79 1.04 0.62 12.00
N ASP A 80 -0.19 0.10 11.99
CA ASP A 80 -1.22 0.35 13.02
C ASP A 80 -0.83 -0.17 14.42
N ASP A 81 -0.05 -1.27 14.48
CA ASP A 81 0.28 -1.94 15.74
C ASP A 81 1.31 -1.21 16.60
N GLN A 82 1.93 -0.12 16.12
CA GLN A 82 3.00 0.56 16.88
C GLN A 82 2.74 2.06 17.03
N GLU A 83 2.65 2.53 18.28
CA GLU A 83 2.38 3.93 18.63
C GLU A 83 3.40 4.92 18.03
N ILE A 84 4.61 4.44 17.74
CA ILE A 84 5.68 5.22 17.09
C ILE A 84 5.37 5.63 15.64
N PHE A 85 4.41 4.96 14.97
CA PHE A 85 4.05 5.21 13.57
C PHE A 85 2.72 5.95 13.38
N ARG A 86 2.14 6.54 14.44
CA ARG A 86 0.86 7.26 14.35
C ARG A 86 0.87 8.43 13.36
N GLU A 87 2.00 9.13 13.25
CA GLU A 87 2.12 10.25 12.32
C GLU A 87 2.13 9.74 10.87
N GLU A 88 2.85 8.67 10.62
CA GLU A 88 2.94 8.03 9.32
C GLU A 88 1.61 7.42 8.88
N GLN A 89 0.90 6.79 9.81
CA GLN A 89 -0.48 6.33 9.59
C GLN A 89 -1.40 7.51 9.21
N ARG A 90 -1.25 8.68 9.85
CA ARG A 90 -2.00 9.88 9.51
C ARG A 90 -1.71 10.34 8.07
N GLN A 91 -0.46 10.29 7.62
CA GLN A 91 -0.08 10.66 6.25
C GLN A 91 -0.63 9.67 5.22
N LEU A 92 -0.52 8.36 5.47
CA LEU A 92 -1.11 7.32 4.62
C LEU A 92 -2.64 7.46 4.55
N SER A 93 -3.29 7.79 5.67
CA SER A 93 -4.73 8.07 5.73
C SER A 93 -5.11 9.31 4.92
N ALA A 94 -4.29 10.36 4.93
CA ALA A 94 -4.51 11.55 4.10
C ALA A 94 -4.45 11.21 2.60
N ILE A 95 -3.47 10.40 2.18
CA ILE A 95 -3.37 9.91 0.79
C ILE A 95 -4.59 9.06 0.43
N ALA A 96 -5.01 8.15 1.30
CA ALA A 96 -6.21 7.32 1.10
C ALA A 96 -7.47 8.18 0.91
N ASN A 97 -7.63 9.24 1.70
CA ASN A 97 -8.75 10.18 1.55
C ASN A 97 -8.71 10.91 0.20
N ASP A 98 -7.53 11.33 -0.26
CA ASP A 98 -7.38 11.97 -1.58
C ASP A 98 -7.65 10.98 -2.74
N LEU A 99 -7.39 9.68 -2.57
CA LEU A 99 -7.78 8.64 -3.53
C LEU A 99 -9.30 8.48 -3.61
N VAL A 100 -10.02 8.52 -2.48
CA VAL A 100 -11.49 8.51 -2.45
C VAL A 100 -12.06 9.74 -3.15
N ILE A 101 -11.48 10.91 -2.90
CA ILE A 101 -11.85 12.18 -3.54
C ILE A 101 -11.61 12.09 -5.06
N PHE A 102 -10.43 11.60 -5.47
CA PHE A 102 -10.08 11.38 -6.87
C PHE A 102 -11.07 10.44 -7.56
N HIS A 103 -11.40 9.31 -6.94
CA HIS A 103 -12.41 8.38 -7.44
C HIS A 103 -13.73 9.11 -7.72
N GLY A 104 -14.20 9.94 -6.78
CA GLY A 104 -15.40 10.74 -6.97
C GLY A 104 -15.33 11.73 -8.14
N TYR A 105 -14.16 12.30 -8.45
CA TYR A 105 -13.95 13.12 -9.65
C TYR A 105 -13.94 12.29 -10.93
N ALA A 106 -13.30 11.12 -10.90
CA ALA A 106 -13.27 10.18 -12.02
C ALA A 106 -14.68 9.69 -12.39
N SER A 107 -15.51 9.35 -11.41
CA SER A 107 -16.92 8.99 -11.65
C SER A 107 -17.74 10.12 -12.30
N ARG A 108 -17.30 11.38 -12.18
CA ARG A 108 -17.95 12.56 -12.77
C ARG A 108 -17.32 13.04 -14.07
N GLY A 109 -16.21 12.46 -14.51
CA GLY A 109 -15.49 12.94 -15.69
C GLY A 109 -14.73 14.25 -15.48
N ASP A 110 -14.46 14.64 -14.22
CA ASP A 110 -13.86 15.94 -13.88
C ASP A 110 -12.32 15.85 -13.88
N SER A 111 -11.72 15.85 -15.07
CA SER A 111 -10.28 15.67 -15.27
C SER A 111 -9.43 16.75 -14.59
N ASP A 112 -9.89 18.00 -14.56
CA ASP A 112 -9.18 19.10 -13.90
C ASP A 112 -9.06 18.86 -12.39
N ARG A 113 -10.16 18.45 -11.73
CA ARG A 113 -10.11 18.11 -10.31
C ARG A 113 -9.36 16.83 -10.03
N MET A 114 -9.42 15.84 -10.92
CA MET A 114 -8.57 14.64 -10.85
C MET A 114 -7.08 15.01 -10.83
N ARG A 115 -6.64 15.86 -11.76
CA ARG A 115 -5.26 16.36 -11.83
C ARG A 115 -4.85 17.09 -10.54
N SER A 116 -5.71 17.99 -10.04
CA SER A 116 -5.47 18.68 -8.77
C SER A 116 -5.35 17.72 -7.59
N SER A 117 -6.16 16.65 -7.55
CA SER A 117 -6.07 15.61 -6.52
C SER A 117 -4.75 14.84 -6.61
N ILE A 118 -4.28 14.51 -7.81
CA ILE A 118 -2.98 13.85 -8.00
C ILE A 118 -1.84 14.74 -7.49
N GLU A 119 -1.84 16.04 -7.78
CA GLU A 119 -0.80 16.95 -7.27
C GLU A 119 -0.75 17.00 -5.74
N LYS A 120 -1.91 16.94 -5.08
CA LYS A 120 -1.98 16.85 -3.61
C LYS A 120 -1.39 15.54 -3.10
N MET A 121 -1.82 14.41 -3.69
CA MET A 121 -1.30 13.09 -3.33
C MET A 121 0.21 13.01 -3.52
N ARG A 122 0.77 13.58 -4.60
CA ARG A 122 2.23 13.62 -4.82
C ARG A 122 2.98 14.32 -3.70
N LYS A 123 2.48 15.46 -3.23
CA LYS A 123 3.09 16.18 -2.10
C LYS A 123 3.01 15.36 -0.81
N ALA A 124 1.84 14.78 -0.53
CA ALA A 124 1.63 13.93 0.64
C ALA A 124 2.51 12.67 0.62
N VAL A 125 2.72 12.04 -0.54
CA VAL A 125 3.60 10.88 -0.70
C VAL A 125 5.05 11.21 -0.39
N VAL A 126 5.53 12.37 -0.87
CA VAL A 126 6.91 12.82 -0.61
C VAL A 126 7.12 13.09 0.88
N GLU A 127 6.14 13.73 1.52
CA GLU A 127 6.15 13.99 2.96
C GLU A 127 6.12 12.68 3.75
N ALA A 128 5.18 11.78 3.44
CA ALA A 128 5.07 10.46 4.05
C ALA A 128 6.39 9.68 3.93
N ARG A 129 7.00 9.66 2.74
CA ARG A 129 8.29 8.97 2.51
C ARG A 129 9.41 9.57 3.34
N SER A 130 9.48 10.91 3.44
CA SER A 130 10.52 11.57 4.24
C SER A 130 10.43 11.21 5.72
N GLN A 131 9.21 11.02 6.24
CA GLN A 131 8.96 10.70 7.66
C GLN A 131 9.11 9.21 7.94
N LEU A 132 8.54 8.35 7.08
CA LEU A 132 8.60 6.89 7.19
C LEU A 132 10.03 6.37 6.98
N CYS A 133 10.75 6.91 5.99
CA CYS A 133 11.98 6.31 5.49
C CYS A 133 13.23 7.13 5.84
N GLY A 134 13.07 8.31 6.44
CA GLY A 134 14.18 9.12 6.96
C GLY A 134 14.57 8.79 8.41
N ARG A 135 13.83 7.91 9.09
CA ARG A 135 14.06 7.54 10.50
C ARG A 135 15.12 6.46 10.73
N GLU A 136 15.74 5.92 9.68
CA GLU A 136 16.76 4.84 9.79
C GLU A 136 18.20 5.36 10.10
N GLU A 137 18.43 6.67 10.21
CA GLU A 137 19.77 7.25 10.41
C GLU A 137 20.09 7.75 11.84
N ASP A 138 19.19 7.60 12.83
CA ASP A 138 19.40 7.98 14.24
C ASP A 138 19.36 6.78 15.20
#